data_AF-A0A1M5CQS9-F1
#
_entry.id   AF-A0A1M5CQS9-F1
#
_cell.length_a   1.000
_cell.length_b   1.000
_cell.length_c   1.000
_cell.angle_alpha   90.00
_cell.angle_beta   90.00
_cell.angle_gamma   90.00
#
_symmetry.space_group_name_H-M   'P 1'
#
loop_
_entity.id
_entity.type
_entity.pdbx_description
1 polymer ?
#
loop_
_entity_poly.entity_id
_entity_poly.type
_entity_poly.pdbx_seq_one_letter_code
_entity_poly.pdbx_strand_id
1 'polypeptide(L)' 'MLNEVSSVPVQQALRHLQTAFGHFFAKRARYPQFRRKDGKQSAEYTTSAFRWDGSALKLA' A
#
# COMPACT_ATOMS: atom_id res chain seq x y z
N MET A 1 2.71 23.12 -6.88
CA MET A 1 3.13 21.85 -7.48
C MET A 1 2.72 20.72 -6.55
N LEU A 2 1.77 19.87 -6.96
CA LEU A 2 1.23 18.74 -6.19
C LEU A 2 1.62 17.42 -6.86
N ASN A 3 2.82 17.36 -7.45
CA ASN A 3 3.25 16.23 -8.28
C ASN A 3 4.41 15.42 -7.66
N GLU A 4 4.86 15.73 -6.44
CA GLU A 4 6.03 15.08 -5.82
C GLU A 4 5.73 14.28 -4.55
N VAL A 5 4.46 14.10 -4.18
CA VAL A 5 4.14 13.07 -3.19
C VAL A 5 4.11 11.75 -3.94
N SER A 6 5.22 11.02 -3.81
CA SER A 6 5.42 9.63 -4.20
C SER A 6 4.12 8.81 -4.15
N SER A 7 3.49 8.57 -5.31
CA SER A 7 2.28 7.75 -5.47
C SER A 7 2.57 6.25 -5.28
N VAL A 8 3.61 5.92 -4.50
CA VAL A 8 4.03 4.56 -4.18
C VAL A 8 2.94 3.80 -3.42
N PRO A 9 2.23 4.37 -2.42
CA PRO A 9 1.17 3.65 -1.73
C PRO A 9 0.02 3.23 -2.66
N VAL A 10 -0.38 4.11 -3.57
CA VAL A 10 -1.44 3.80 -4.56
C VAL A 10 -0.96 2.75 -5.55
N GLN A 11 0.29 2.86 -6.04
CA GLN A 11 0.87 1.84 -6.92
C GLN A 11 0.98 0.48 -6.22
N GLN A 12 1.34 0.43 -4.94
CA GLN A 12 1.37 -0.81 -4.16
C GLN A 12 -0.04 -1.40 -4.01
N ALA A 13 -1.04 -0.57 -3.69
CA ALA A 13 -2.43 -1.02 -3.63
C ALA A 13 -2.91 -1.63 -4.96
N LEU A 14 -2.57 -1.01 -6.09
CA LEU A 14 -2.91 -1.52 -7.43
C LEU A 14 -2.18 -2.82 -7.76
N ARG A 15 -0.89 -2.96 -7.41
CA ARG A 15 -0.14 -4.22 -7.60
C ARG A 15 -0.75 -5.36 -6.79
N HIS A 16 -1.09 -5.12 -5.52
CA HIS A 16 -1.77 -6.10 -4.68
C HIS A 16 -3.10 -6.53 -5.29
N LEU A 17 -3.88 -5.58 -5.82
CA LEU A 17 -5.16 -5.86 -6.47
C LEU A 17 -4.96 -6.70 -7.74
N GLN A 18 -3.98 -6.36 -8.57
CA GLN A 18 -3.65 -7.10 -9.80
C GLN A 18 -3.27 -8.55 -9.49
N THR A 19 -2.40 -8.79 -8.51
CA THR A 19 -2.01 -10.15 -8.10
C THR A 19 -3.21 -10.93 -7.55
N ALA A 20 -4.04 -10.30 -6.71
CA ALA A 20 -5.22 -10.95 -6.14
C ALA A 20 -6.24 -11.37 -7.22
N PHE A 21 -6.52 -10.50 -8.19
CA PHE A 21 -7.39 -10.84 -9.32
C PHE A 21 -6.77 -11.89 -10.23
N GLY A 22 -5.46 -11.84 -10.48
CA GLY A 22 -4.75 -12.87 -11.23
C GLY A 22 -4.93 -14.27 -10.61
N HIS A 23 -4.82 -14.37 -9.28
CA HIS A 23 -5.09 -15.62 -8.56
C HIS A 23 -6.56 -16.04 -8.62
N PHE A 24 -7.50 -15.10 -8.54
CA PHE A 24 -8.93 -15.38 -8.66
C PHE A 24 -9.29 -15.96 -10.04
N PHE A 25 -8.85 -15.32 -11.13
CA PHE A 25 -9.12 -15.80 -12.48
C PHE A 25 -8.41 -17.12 -12.80
N ALA A 26 -7.22 -17.35 -12.22
CA ALA A 26 -6.54 -18.65 -12.27
C ALA A 26 -7.19 -19.73 -11.39
N LYS A 27 -8.32 -19.44 -10.72
CA LYS A 27 -9.04 -20.31 -9.78
C LYS A 27 -8.17 -20.82 -8.61
N ARG A 28 -7.14 -20.06 -8.24
CA ARG A 28 -6.23 -20.36 -7.11
C ARG A 28 -6.65 -19.69 -5.81
N ALA A 29 -7.50 -18.67 -5.89
CA ALA A 29 -8.03 -17.94 -4.74
C ALA A 29 -9.50 -17.58 -4.93
N ARG A 30 -10.19 -17.24 -3.83
CA ARG A 30 -11.55 -16.69 -3.86
C ARG A 30 -11.53 -15.24 -4.36
N TYR A 31 -12.72 -14.71 -4.66
CA TYR A 31 -12.87 -13.31 -5.09
C TYR A 31 -12.24 -12.35 -4.05
N PRO A 32 -11.38 -11.40 -4.47
CA PRO A 32 -10.73 -10.47 -3.53
C PRO A 32 -11.74 -9.61 -2.79
N GLN A 33 -11.53 -9.40 -1.49
CA GLN A 33 -12.35 -8.51 -0.67
C GLN A 33 -11.46 -7.55 0.12
N PHE A 34 -11.87 -6.29 0.21
CA PHE A 34 -11.20 -5.31 1.06
C PHE A 34 -11.38 -5.70 2.53
N ARG A 35 -10.27 -5.68 3.27
CA ARG A 35 -10.26 -5.94 4.70
C ARG A 35 -10.75 -4.70 5.46
N ARG A 36 -11.46 -4.92 6.57
CA ARG A 36 -11.87 -3.84 7.47
C ARG A 36 -10.63 -3.17 8.08
N LYS A 37 -10.69 -1.85 8.24
CA LYS A 37 -9.60 -1.03 8.81
C LYS A 37 -9.21 -1.47 10.22
N ASP A 38 -10.19 -1.86 11.04
CA ASP A 38 -9.99 -2.11 12.48
C ASP A 38 -9.62 -3.57 12.79
N GLY A 39 -9.30 -4.37 11.77
CA GLY A 39 -8.84 -5.74 11.93
C GLY A 39 -7.34 -5.84 12.19
N LYS A 40 -6.87 -7.03 12.62
CA LYS A 40 -5.43 -7.32 12.66
C LYS A 40 -4.87 -7.28 11.23
N GLN A 41 -4.02 -6.31 10.95
CA GLN A 41 -3.42 -6.07 9.63
C GLN A 41 -1.93 -5.75 9.76
N SER A 42 -1.18 -6.06 8.70
CA SER A 42 0.19 -5.58 8.52
C SER A 42 0.16 -4.34 7.65
N ALA A 43 0.88 -3.29 8.07
CA ALA A 43 1.08 -2.08 7.29
C ALA A 43 2.53 -2.00 6.84
N GLU A 44 2.75 -1.82 5.54
CA GLU A 44 4.07 -1.53 5.00
C GLU A 44 4.29 -0.02 4.99
N TYR A 45 5.25 0.41 5.80
CA TYR A 45 5.69 1.80 5.88
C TYR A 45 6.87 1.96 4.92
N THR A 46 6.66 2.65 3.79
CA THR A 46 7.75 2.92 2.84
C THR A 46 8.71 3.95 3.44
N THR A 47 10.02 3.71 3.39
CA THR A 47 11.05 4.61 3.95
C THR A 47 10.96 6.04 3.41
N SER A 48 10.51 6.23 2.16
CA SER A 48 10.27 7.55 1.57
C SER A 48 9.09 8.31 2.18
N ALA A 49 8.21 7.65 2.95
CA ALA A 49 7.10 8.30 3.64
C ALA A 49 7.55 9.05 4.91
N PHE A 50 8.83 8.94 5.30
CA PHE A 50 9.38 9.63 6.45
C PHE A 50 10.54 10.51 6.02
N ARG A 51 10.40 11.82 6.25
CA ARG A 51 11.51 12.77 6.14
C ARG A 51 12.14 12.93 7.52
N TRP A 52 13.44 12.66 7.60
CA TRP A 52 14.27 12.86 8.77
C TRP A 52 15.11 14.12 8.56
N ASP A 53 14.93 15.13 9.42
CA ASP A 53 15.68 16.40 9.35
C ASP A 53 16.86 16.47 10.33
N GLY A 54 17.24 15.35 10.95
CA GLY A 54 18.28 15.31 11.98
C GLY A 54 17.78 15.63 13.39
N SER A 55 16.54 16.11 13.55
CA SER A 55 15.95 16.45 14.85
C SER A 55 14.54 15.88 15.04
N ALA A 56 13.77 15.70 13.97
CA ALA A 56 12.40 15.21 13.98
C ALA A 56 12.13 14.28 12.79
N LEU A 57 11.40 13.19 13.08
CA LEU A 57 10.90 12.26 12.08
C LEU A 57 9.45 12.65 11.75
N LYS A 58 9.20 13.15 10.54
CA LYS A 58 7.88 13.57 10.09
C LYS A 58 7.38 12.68 8.96
N LEU A 59 6.09 12.33 8.99
CA LEU A 59 5.42 11.79 7.80
C LEU A 59 5.45 12.87 6.71
N ALA A 60 6.00 12.53 5.55
CA ALA A 60 6.16 13.41 4.40
C ALA A 60 4.86 13.53 3.58
#